data_AF-A0A377WG80-F1
#
_entry.id   AF-A0A377WG80-F1
#
_cell.length_a   1.000
_cell.length_b   1.000
_cell.length_c   1.000
_cell.angle_alpha   90.00
_cell.angle_beta   90.00
_cell.angle_gamma   90.00
#
_symmetry.space_group_name_H-M   'P 1'
#
loop_
_entity.id
_entity.type
_entity.pdbx_description
1 polymer ?
#
loop_
_entity_poly.entity_id
_entity_poly.type
_entity_poly.pdbx_seq_one_letter_code
_entity_poly.pdbx_strand_id
1 'polypeptide(L)'
;MSLDYVMKSIELGKAGLIDVVSTAPIHKEAIKLAGCKLPGHTEIYQVETQSDYGLTMFHVHNLRVFFVSRHMALKAACDYANKARVLACVQQIHHEFTALNIKNPRIAVAALNPHGSDNGLFGHEEADNLIRR
;
A
#
# COMPACT_ATOMS: atom_id res chain seq x y z
N MET A 1 -9.35 21.98 12.60
CA MET A 1 -8.81 20.74 13.20
C MET A 1 -7.98 19.99 12.16
N SER A 2 -7.11 19.05 12.53
CA SER A 2 -6.25 18.32 11.57
C SER A 2 -7.04 17.63 10.45
N LEU A 3 -8.23 17.09 10.76
CA LEU A 3 -9.13 16.48 9.78
C LEU A 3 -9.59 17.48 8.70
N ASP A 4 -9.90 18.72 9.08
CA ASP A 4 -10.36 19.75 8.13
C ASP A 4 -9.29 20.06 7.08
N TYR A 5 -8.00 20.06 7.47
CA TYR A 5 -6.90 20.26 6.54
C TYR A 5 -6.76 19.09 5.55
N VAL A 6 -6.96 17.85 6.01
CA VAL A 6 -6.97 16.67 5.13
C VAL A 6 -8.11 16.79 4.12
N MET A 7 -9.34 17.06 4.59
CA MET A 7 -10.50 17.21 3.72
C MET A 7 -10.33 18.35 2.73
N LYS A 8 -9.78 19.49 3.18
CA LYS A 8 -9.52 20.63 2.29
C LYS A 8 -8.48 20.30 1.23
N SER A 9 -7.43 19.57 1.57
CA SER A 9 -6.42 19.15 0.58
C SER A 9 -6.99 18.23 -0.48
N ILE A 10 -7.93 17.34 -0.11
CA ILE A 10 -8.64 16.47 -1.06
C ILE A 10 -9.51 17.30 -2.00
N GLU A 11 -10.27 18.26 -1.46
CA GLU A 11 -11.08 19.18 -2.27
C GLU A 11 -10.22 19.93 -3.30
N LEU A 12 -9.10 20.50 -2.87
CA LEU A 12 -8.17 21.23 -3.74
C LEU A 12 -7.56 20.32 -4.82
N GLY A 13 -7.17 19.09 -4.46
CA GLY A 13 -6.64 18.11 -5.40
C GLY A 13 -7.67 17.69 -6.45
N LYS A 14 -8.92 17.42 -6.03
CA LYS A 14 -10.03 17.08 -6.95
C LYS A 14 -10.41 18.26 -7.87
N ALA A 15 -10.20 19.49 -7.42
CA ALA A 15 -10.40 20.69 -8.23
C ALA A 15 -9.21 21.00 -9.18
N GLY A 16 -8.12 20.21 -9.14
CA GLY A 16 -6.93 20.44 -9.96
C GLY A 16 -6.13 21.69 -9.55
N LEU A 17 -6.31 22.17 -8.31
CA LEU A 17 -5.63 23.37 -7.81
C LEU A 17 -4.26 23.06 -7.18
N ILE A 18 -3.99 21.79 -6.91
CA ILE A 18 -2.72 21.28 -6.40
C ILE A 18 -2.39 19.93 -7.05
N ASP A 19 -1.11 19.66 -7.26
CA ASP A 19 -0.65 18.40 -7.87
C ASP A 19 -0.38 17.30 -6.84
N VAL A 20 0.10 17.67 -5.65
CA VAL A 20 0.56 16.73 -4.61
C VAL A 20 0.24 17.28 -3.21
N VAL A 21 -0.08 16.37 -2.28
CA VAL A 21 -0.25 16.70 -0.87
C VAL A 21 0.87 16.08 -0.04
N SER A 22 1.53 16.91 0.76
CA SER A 22 2.35 16.45 1.89
C SER A 22 1.54 16.55 3.17
N THR A 23 1.43 15.46 3.92
CA THR A 23 0.65 15.44 5.17
C THR A 23 1.57 15.46 6.39
N ALA A 24 1.27 16.34 7.34
CA ALA A 24 1.85 16.27 8.67
C ALA A 24 1.20 15.09 9.45
N PRO A 25 1.88 14.52 10.46
CA PRO A 25 1.30 13.48 11.29
C PRO A 25 -0.01 13.90 11.96
N ILE A 26 -0.94 12.94 12.12
CA ILE A 26 -2.21 13.13 12.84
C ILE A 26 -2.34 12.16 14.01
N HIS A 27 -3.06 12.58 15.05
CA HIS A 27 -3.38 11.74 16.21
C HIS A 27 -4.67 10.93 15.96
N LYS A 28 -4.55 9.61 15.77
CA LYS A 28 -5.66 8.74 15.36
C LYS A 28 -6.84 8.74 16.34
N GLU A 29 -6.56 8.73 17.64
CA GLU A 29 -7.64 8.75 18.65
C GLU A 29 -8.39 10.09 18.65
N ALA A 30 -7.68 11.19 18.37
CA ALA A 30 -8.29 12.52 18.38
C ALA A 30 -9.26 12.70 17.22
N ILE A 31 -8.89 12.26 16.01
CA ILE A 31 -9.80 12.32 14.85
C ILE A 31 -11.00 11.37 15.02
N LYS A 32 -10.83 10.25 15.72
CA LYS A 32 -11.93 9.31 16.03
C LYS A 32 -12.92 9.93 17.01
N LEU A 33 -12.43 10.59 18.05
CA LEU A 33 -13.25 11.37 18.99
C LEU A 33 -13.98 12.53 18.30
N ALA A 34 -13.36 13.10 17.26
CA ALA A 34 -14.01 14.10 16.39
C ALA A 34 -15.01 13.50 15.38
N GLY A 35 -15.31 12.20 15.46
CA GLY A 35 -16.32 11.54 14.63
C GLY A 35 -15.81 10.90 13.34
N CYS A 36 -14.50 10.93 13.06
CA CYS A 36 -13.93 10.24 11.89
C CYS A 36 -14.01 8.72 12.09
N LYS A 37 -14.64 8.02 11.14
CA LYS A 37 -14.77 6.55 11.14
C LYS A 37 -13.59 5.84 10.47
N LEU A 38 -12.73 6.58 9.78
CA LEU A 38 -11.64 6.02 8.98
C LEU A 38 -10.34 5.92 9.81
N PRO A 39 -9.53 4.87 9.62
CA PRO A 39 -8.33 4.61 10.43
C PRO A 39 -7.23 5.68 10.38
N GLY A 40 -7.16 6.46 9.30
CA GLY A 40 -6.12 7.47 9.09
C GLY A 40 -6.04 7.95 7.65
N HIS A 41 -4.96 8.64 7.30
CA HIS A 41 -4.81 9.30 6.00
C HIS A 41 -5.12 8.40 4.82
N THR A 42 -4.44 7.25 4.69
CA THR A 42 -4.57 6.40 3.49
C THR A 42 -6.03 6.04 3.23
N GLU A 43 -6.76 5.64 4.28
CA GLU A 43 -8.16 5.26 4.16
C GLU A 43 -9.08 6.48 3.94
N ILE A 44 -8.76 7.63 4.53
CA ILE A 44 -9.48 8.90 4.27
C ILE A 44 -9.34 9.30 2.80
N TYR A 45 -8.11 9.41 2.30
CA TYR A 45 -7.88 9.75 0.89
C TYR A 45 -8.58 8.76 -0.03
N GLN A 46 -8.35 7.45 0.15
CA GLN A 46 -8.91 6.43 -0.74
C GLN A 46 -10.44 6.52 -0.86
N VAL A 47 -11.16 6.70 0.25
CA VAL A 47 -12.62 6.82 0.24
C VAL A 47 -13.08 8.12 -0.43
N GLU A 48 -12.49 9.26 -0.06
CA GLU A 48 -12.92 10.58 -0.53
C GLU A 48 -12.53 10.87 -1.99
N THR A 49 -11.44 10.25 -2.46
CA THR A 49 -11.02 10.27 -3.87
C THR A 49 -11.63 9.15 -4.71
N GLN A 50 -12.40 8.25 -4.10
CA GLN A 50 -12.98 7.07 -4.76
C GLN A 50 -11.93 6.23 -5.50
N SER A 51 -10.74 6.12 -4.91
CA SER A 51 -9.65 5.35 -5.51
C SER A 51 -9.86 3.86 -5.30
N ASP A 52 -9.68 3.08 -6.37
CA ASP A 52 -9.83 1.62 -6.37
C ASP A 52 -8.91 0.94 -5.34
N TYR A 53 -7.73 1.53 -5.11
CA TYR A 53 -6.73 1.03 -4.17
C TYR A 53 -5.87 2.15 -3.60
N GLY A 54 -5.19 1.86 -2.49
CA GLY A 54 -4.13 2.69 -1.93
C GLY A 54 -2.82 1.91 -1.86
N LEU A 55 -1.78 2.40 -2.55
CA LEU A 55 -0.43 1.85 -2.43
C LEU A 55 0.36 2.60 -1.36
N THR A 56 0.90 1.85 -0.39
CA THR A 56 1.86 2.38 0.58
C THR A 56 3.28 2.02 0.13
N MET A 57 4.14 3.03 0.04
CA MET A 57 5.53 2.88 -0.35
C MET A 57 6.43 3.60 0.66
N PHE A 58 7.50 2.92 1.10
CA PHE A 58 8.65 3.60 1.68
C PHE A 58 9.67 3.88 0.60
N HIS A 59 10.15 5.12 0.53
CA HIS A 59 11.15 5.55 -0.43
C HIS A 59 12.32 6.19 0.32
N VAL A 60 13.48 5.54 0.25
CA VAL A 60 14.71 6.01 0.89
C VAL A 60 15.84 5.90 -0.12
N HIS A 61 16.36 7.04 -0.56
CA HIS A 61 17.36 7.13 -1.62
C HIS A 61 16.97 6.29 -2.85
N ASN A 62 17.70 5.20 -3.11
CA ASN A 62 17.50 4.32 -4.27
C ASN A 62 16.64 3.09 -3.97
N LEU A 63 16.06 2.98 -2.76
CA LEU A 63 15.23 1.87 -2.35
C LEU A 63 13.75 2.29 -2.24
N ARG A 64 12.88 1.54 -2.92
CA ARG A 64 11.42 1.65 -2.83
C ARG A 64 10.86 0.33 -2.36
N VAL A 65 10.14 0.33 -1.24
CA VAL A 65 9.53 -0.86 -0.64
C VAL A 65 8.03 -0.67 -0.59
N PHE A 66 7.30 -1.58 -1.23
CA PHE A 66 5.85 -1.69 -1.14
C PHE A 66 5.46 -2.84 -0.24
N PHE A 67 4.23 -2.78 0.29
CA PHE A 67 3.74 -3.74 1.27
C PHE A 67 2.49 -4.43 0.73
N VAL A 68 2.55 -5.77 0.60
CA VAL A 68 1.37 -6.59 0.24
C VAL A 68 0.35 -6.57 1.38
N SER A 69 0.82 -6.73 2.63
CA SER A 69 0.02 -6.60 3.85
C SER A 69 0.53 -5.43 4.70
N ARG A 70 -0.38 -4.74 5.39
CA ARG A 70 -0.04 -3.62 6.30
C ARG A 70 -0.29 -4.02 7.76
N HIS A 71 -0.91 -3.15 8.55
CA HIS A 71 -1.15 -3.33 9.98
C HIS A 71 -2.10 -4.52 10.28
N MET A 72 -1.54 -5.72 10.37
CA MET A 72 -2.24 -6.95 10.78
C MET A 72 -1.29 -7.90 11.53
N ALA A 73 -1.86 -8.92 12.19
CA ALA A 73 -1.07 -9.93 12.89
C ALA A 73 -0.17 -10.70 11.91
N LEU A 74 1.05 -11.03 12.32
CA LEU A 74 2.03 -11.71 11.45
C LEU A 74 1.48 -13.00 10.84
N LYS A 75 0.84 -13.85 11.65
CA LYS A 75 0.19 -15.08 11.16
C LYS A 75 -0.83 -14.78 10.05
N ALA A 76 -1.67 -13.77 10.25
CA ALA A 76 -2.67 -13.37 9.27
C ALA A 76 -2.02 -12.77 8.01
N ALA A 77 -0.87 -12.10 8.14
CA ALA A 77 -0.11 -11.59 7.00
C ALA A 77 0.40 -12.73 6.10
N CYS A 78 0.85 -13.84 6.70
CA CYS A 78 1.25 -15.04 5.95
C CYS A 78 0.09 -15.60 5.12
N ASP A 79 -1.09 -15.77 5.72
CA ASP A 79 -2.29 -16.24 5.03
C ASP A 79 -2.82 -15.21 4.00
N TYR A 80 -2.61 -13.93 4.28
CA TYR A 80 -3.05 -12.84 3.41
C TYR A 80 -2.24 -12.81 2.11
N ALA A 81 -0.92 -13.06 2.18
CA ALA A 81 0.01 -13.00 1.06
C ALA A 81 -0.17 -14.21 0.12
N ASN A 82 -1.18 -14.16 -0.75
CA ASN A 82 -1.41 -15.14 -1.81
C ASN A 82 -1.21 -14.56 -3.22
N LYS A 83 -1.19 -15.45 -4.21
CA LYS A 83 -0.88 -15.15 -5.62
C LYS A 83 -1.75 -14.05 -6.17
N ALA A 84 -3.06 -14.08 -5.90
CA ALA A 84 -3.98 -13.07 -6.41
C ALA A 84 -3.66 -11.68 -5.86
N ARG A 85 -3.42 -11.56 -4.55
CA ARG A 85 -3.09 -10.27 -3.90
C ARG A 85 -1.71 -9.77 -4.26
N VAL A 86 -0.72 -10.65 -4.32
CA VAL A 86 0.65 -10.29 -4.74
C VAL A 86 0.64 -9.83 -6.20
N LEU A 87 -0.03 -10.55 -7.10
CA LEU A 87 -0.14 -10.16 -8.50
C LEU A 87 -0.85 -8.80 -8.64
N ALA A 88 -1.97 -8.61 -7.95
CA ALA A 88 -2.68 -7.33 -7.96
C ALA A 88 -1.78 -6.18 -7.48
N CYS A 89 -1.05 -6.38 -6.38
CA CYS A 89 -0.10 -5.39 -5.87
C CYS A 89 1.00 -5.07 -6.89
N VAL A 90 1.60 -6.07 -7.52
CA VAL A 90 2.63 -5.88 -8.57
C VAL A 90 2.07 -5.13 -9.78
N GLN A 91 0.86 -5.46 -10.22
CA GLN A 91 0.19 -4.79 -11.33
C GLN A 91 -0.11 -3.33 -11.01
N GLN A 92 -0.61 -3.04 -9.81
CA GLN A 92 -0.83 -1.67 -9.33
C GLN A 92 0.48 -0.87 -9.30
N ILE A 93 1.55 -1.43 -8.73
CA ILE A 93 2.86 -0.77 -8.69
C ILE A 93 3.36 -0.47 -10.12
N HIS A 94 3.25 -1.45 -11.01
CA HIS A 94 3.67 -1.29 -12.41
C HIS A 94 2.86 -0.20 -13.11
N HIS A 95 1.54 -0.17 -12.90
CA HIS A 95 0.64 0.85 -13.44
C HIS A 95 1.04 2.25 -12.97
N GLU A 96 1.16 2.46 -11.66
CA GLU A 96 1.50 3.77 -11.07
C GLU A 96 2.89 4.25 -11.52
N PHE A 97 3.89 3.36 -11.57
CA PHE A 97 5.21 3.74 -12.05
C PHE A 97 5.22 4.09 -13.54
N THR A 98 4.43 3.39 -14.35
CA THR A 98 4.27 3.74 -15.77
C THR A 98 3.60 5.10 -15.92
N ALA A 99 2.56 5.40 -15.13
CA ALA A 99 1.90 6.70 -15.10
C ALA A 99 2.86 7.83 -14.67
N LEU A 100 3.82 7.52 -13.78
CA LEU A 100 4.91 8.42 -13.40
C LEU A 100 6.09 8.47 -14.39
N ASN A 101 5.92 7.95 -15.61
CA ASN A 101 6.94 7.90 -16.67
C ASN A 101 8.20 7.08 -16.33
N ILE A 102 8.15 6.20 -15.32
CA ILE A 102 9.21 5.22 -15.04
C ILE A 102 9.00 4.02 -15.96
N LYS A 103 9.64 4.05 -17.13
CA LYS A 103 9.52 3.00 -18.15
C LYS A 103 10.14 1.68 -17.68
N ASN A 104 9.48 0.56 -17.98
CA ASN A 104 9.93 -0.80 -17.67
C ASN A 104 10.36 -0.98 -16.20
N PRO A 105 9.48 -0.69 -15.22
CA PRO A 105 9.86 -0.78 -13.81
C PRO A 105 10.19 -2.23 -13.47
N ARG A 106 11.40 -2.45 -12.92
CA ARG A 106 11.82 -3.76 -12.41
C ARG A 106 11.33 -3.91 -10.99
N ILE A 107 10.42 -4.84 -10.77
CA ILE A 107 9.79 -5.09 -9.46
C ILE A 107 10.27 -6.45 -8.97
N ALA A 108 11.01 -6.47 -7.87
CA ALA A 108 11.36 -7.69 -7.16
C ALA A 108 10.29 -7.98 -6.10
N VAL A 109 9.89 -9.25 -5.99
CA VAL A 109 8.94 -9.72 -4.98
C VAL A 109 9.72 -10.49 -3.93
N ALA A 110 9.61 -10.09 -2.67
CA ALA A 110 10.24 -10.82 -1.57
C ALA A 110 9.53 -12.17 -1.37
N ALA A 111 10.30 -13.19 -1.01
CA ALA A 111 9.75 -14.45 -0.52
C ALA A 111 9.03 -14.23 0.82
N LEU A 112 8.01 -15.04 1.09
CA LEU A 112 7.36 -15.11 2.38
C LEU A 112 8.22 -15.91 3.37
N ASN A 113 8.74 -17.05 2.95
CA ASN A 113 9.61 -17.90 3.77
C ASN A 113 11.09 -17.59 3.56
N PRO A 114 11.95 -17.86 4.56
CA PRO A 114 13.40 -17.82 4.37
C PRO A 114 13.82 -18.60 3.13
N HIS A 115 14.74 -18.02 2.35
CA HIS A 115 15.28 -18.63 1.13
C HIS A 115 14.21 -19.05 0.09
N GLY A 116 13.00 -18.49 0.14
CA GLY A 116 11.91 -18.91 -0.76
C GLY A 116 11.49 -20.36 -0.52
N SER A 117 11.32 -20.72 0.74
CA SER A 117 11.02 -22.08 1.24
C SER A 117 12.17 -23.10 1.15
N ASP A 118 13.28 -22.80 0.48
CA ASP A 118 14.41 -23.72 0.27
C ASP A 118 13.95 -25.13 -0.17
N ASN A 119 13.23 -25.18 -1.30
CA ASN A 119 12.63 -26.40 -1.86
C ASN A 119 11.65 -27.15 -0.93
N GLY A 120 11.01 -26.43 0.00
CA GLY A 120 10.02 -27.01 0.91
C GLY A 120 10.54 -27.23 2.33
N LEU A 121 11.82 -26.93 2.60
CA LEU A 121 12.42 -27.12 3.92
C LEU A 121 11.85 -26.16 4.98
N PHE A 122 11.45 -24.95 4.58
CA PHE A 122 11.00 -23.88 5.50
C PHE A 122 9.53 -23.48 5.32
N GLY A 123 8.74 -24.30 4.63
CA GLY A 123 7.36 -23.99 4.26
C GLY A 123 7.08 -24.36 2.81
N HIS A 124 5.85 -24.17 2.37
CA HIS A 124 5.42 -24.47 0.98
C HIS A 124 4.65 -23.32 0.33
N GLU A 125 4.46 -22.21 1.03
CA GLU A 125 3.65 -21.07 0.62
C GLU A 125 4.13 -20.47 -0.72
N GLU A 126 5.44 -20.47 -0.98
CA GLU A 126 5.97 -20.10 -2.30
C GLU A 126 5.37 -20.96 -3.41
N ALA A 127 5.39 -22.29 -3.30
CA ALA A 127 4.95 -23.19 -4.37
C ALA A 127 3.41 -23.31 -4.43
N ASP A 128 2.77 -23.32 -3.27
CA ASP A 128 1.33 -23.56 -3.15
C ASP A 128 0.54 -22.31 -3.48
N ASN A 129 1.02 -21.16 -3.00
CA ASN A 129 0.20 -19.95 -2.88
C ASN A 129 0.79 -18.70 -3.54
N LEU A 130 2.06 -18.69 -4.00
CA LEU A 130 2.68 -17.46 -4.57
C LEU A 130 3.22 -17.64 -5.99
N ILE A 131 3.91 -18.75 -6.26
CA ILE A 131 4.64 -19.06 -7.48
C ILE A 131 4.05 -20.35 -8.04
N ARG A 132 3.24 -20.22 -9.08
CA ARG A 132 2.98 -21.37 -9.97
C ARG A 132 3.50 -20.99 -11.34
N ARG A 133 4.49 -21.76 -11.80
CA ARG A 133 4.99 -21.75 -13.18
C ARG A 133 3.85 -21.87 -14.17
#